data_AF-A0A955XLU4-F1
#
_entry.id   AF-A0A955XLU4-F1
#
_cell.length_a   1.000
_cell.length_b   1.000
_cell.length_c   1.000
_cell.angle_alpha   90.00
_cell.angle_beta   90.00
_cell.angle_gamma   90.00
#
_symmetry.space_group_name_H-M   'P 1'
#
loop_
_entity.id
_entity.type
_entity.pdbx_description
1 polymer ?
#
loop_
_entity_poly.entity_id
_entity_poly.type
_entity_poly.pdbx_seq_one_letter_code
_entity_poly.pdbx_strand_id
1 'polypeptide(L)'
;MGFIYYAGPAGVAAEVDPLALKVAQDLADLNSAATARDNLGLGDLATVDRADLREVSAAGSDGQVLTAQGAGIYGWEDAPEAGGAVNLGSHAFNGSSAYMGISAASAPNLSLTGSFTIEAWVYIGNAVGDSTISSRWGASDTSKNHWFRHDGSGRLELVLWDSAGPFLVLWQSDLLRLETDTWQHVAVSFDVSTDTAIFYLNGVAVTTDTAAIDTIQAGDADFRLGARADNASYFAGNLNTVRIWDDVRSAAEINANMYAILGIATPNLIAEWTLHTDGTDSISGYNLATSGAVPVSFVPWRI
;
A
#
# COMPACT_ATOMS: atom_id res chain seq x y z
N MET A 1 -44.68 -80.78 30.63
CA MET A 1 -43.33 -81.19 30.16
C MET A 1 -43.05 -80.45 28.87
N GLY A 2 -41.96 -79.68 28.79
CA GLY A 2 -41.27 -79.44 27.51
C GLY A 2 -41.37 -78.06 26.85
N PHE A 3 -40.41 -77.21 27.22
CA PHE A 3 -39.61 -76.28 26.41
C PHE A 3 -40.20 -75.05 25.69
N ILE A 4 -39.53 -73.94 26.01
CA ILE A 4 -39.60 -72.57 25.49
C ILE A 4 -38.83 -72.50 24.17
N TYR A 5 -39.39 -71.82 23.17
CA TYR A 5 -38.62 -71.19 22.08
C TYR A 5 -38.96 -69.70 22.06
N TYR A 6 -37.94 -68.86 22.24
CA TYR A 6 -38.04 -67.41 22.04
C TYR A 6 -38.06 -67.10 20.54
N ALA A 7 -39.11 -66.44 20.08
CA ALA A 7 -39.13 -65.73 18.79
C ALA A 7 -39.14 -64.22 19.10
N GLY A 8 -38.09 -63.51 18.65
CA GLY A 8 -38.01 -62.06 18.76
C GLY A 8 -39.07 -61.37 17.89
N PRO A 9 -39.44 -60.11 18.19
CA PRO A 9 -40.47 -59.40 17.45
C PRO A 9 -40.00 -59.05 16.02
N ALA A 10 -40.94 -59.19 15.10
CA ALA A 10 -40.81 -58.94 13.67
C ALA A 10 -40.48 -57.47 13.36
N GLY A 11 -39.80 -57.26 12.23
CA GLY A 11 -39.08 -56.06 11.85
C GLY A 11 -39.87 -54.75 11.89
N VAL A 12 -39.19 -53.72 12.40
CA VAL A 12 -39.44 -52.34 12.02
C VAL A 12 -38.74 -52.14 10.68
N ALA A 13 -39.51 -51.93 9.60
CA ALA A 13 -38.96 -51.44 8.35
C ALA A 13 -38.37 -50.05 8.62
N ALA A 14 -37.05 -49.91 8.45
CA ALA A 14 -36.40 -48.61 8.52
C ALA A 14 -36.97 -47.72 7.42
N GLU A 15 -37.65 -46.65 7.82
CA GLU A 15 -38.06 -45.56 6.95
C GLU A 15 -36.78 -44.93 6.39
N VAL A 16 -36.56 -45.09 5.08
CA VAL A 16 -35.38 -44.53 4.41
C VAL A 16 -35.60 -43.02 4.33
N ASP A 17 -34.70 -42.26 4.96
CA ASP A 17 -34.69 -40.80 4.90
C ASP A 17 -34.73 -40.33 3.43
N PRO A 18 -35.74 -39.58 2.99
CA PRO A 18 -35.83 -39.05 1.64
C PRO A 18 -34.61 -38.18 1.25
N LEU A 19 -33.90 -37.60 2.22
CA LEU A 19 -32.65 -36.86 1.96
C LEU A 19 -31.46 -37.80 1.71
N ALA A 20 -31.41 -38.97 2.33
CA ALA A 20 -30.38 -39.97 2.03
C ALA A 20 -30.52 -40.56 0.61
N LEU A 21 -31.75 -40.61 0.08
CA LEU A 21 -32.01 -41.02 -1.30
C LEU A 21 -31.62 -39.94 -2.32
N LYS A 22 -31.63 -38.66 -1.94
CA LYS A 22 -31.20 -37.55 -2.80
C LYS A 22 -29.67 -37.53 -2.97
N VAL A 23 -28.92 -37.76 -1.90
CA VAL A 23 -27.44 -37.79 -1.93
C VAL A 23 -26.89 -38.96 -2.77
N ALA A 24 -27.60 -40.09 -2.81
CA ALA A 24 -27.19 -41.24 -3.63
C ALA A 24 -27.40 -41.03 -5.14
N GLN A 25 -28.27 -40.09 -5.55
CA GLN A 25 -28.44 -39.73 -6.97
C GLN A 25 -27.28 -38.84 -7.45
N ASP A 26 -26.77 -37.95 -6.60
CA ASP A 26 -25.68 -37.03 -6.95
C ASP A 26 -24.33 -37.75 -7.19
N LEU A 27 -24.10 -38.92 -6.57
CA LEU A 27 -22.92 -39.74 -6.87
C LEU A 27 -23.02 -40.48 -8.22
N ALA A 28 -24.24 -40.78 -8.69
CA ALA A 28 -24.43 -41.40 -10.00
C ALA A 28 -24.18 -40.40 -11.15
N ASP A 29 -24.27 -39.10 -10.87
CA ASP A 29 -23.96 -38.02 -11.83
C ASP A 29 -22.44 -37.80 -11.98
N LEU A 30 -21.62 -38.38 -11.11
CA LEU A 30 -20.15 -38.44 -11.25
C LEU A 30 -19.67 -39.57 -12.17
N ASN A 31 -20.58 -40.31 -12.81
CA ASN A 31 -20.22 -41.44 -13.68
C ASN A 31 -19.56 -41.03 -15.00
N SER A 32 -19.43 -39.73 -15.28
CA SER A 32 -18.54 -39.24 -16.34
C SER A 32 -17.83 -37.95 -15.93
N ALA A 33 -16.56 -37.83 -16.34
CA ALA A 33 -15.79 -36.62 -16.15
C ALA A 33 -16.44 -35.41 -16.84
N ALA A 34 -17.22 -35.62 -17.92
CA ALA A 34 -17.94 -34.53 -18.59
C ALA A 34 -19.04 -33.94 -17.69
N THR A 35 -19.88 -34.80 -17.12
CA THR A 35 -20.99 -34.41 -16.24
C THR A 35 -20.48 -33.75 -14.95
N ALA A 36 -19.38 -34.24 -14.39
CA ALA A 36 -18.74 -33.63 -13.23
C ALA A 36 -18.24 -32.19 -13.52
N ARG A 37 -17.71 -31.92 -14.72
CA ARG A 37 -17.24 -30.57 -15.12
C ARG A 37 -18.38 -29.60 -15.32
N ASP A 38 -19.46 -30.05 -15.95
CA ASP A 38 -20.65 -29.23 -16.20
C ASP A 38 -21.31 -28.84 -14.87
N ASN A 39 -21.41 -29.78 -13.92
CA ASN A 39 -21.97 -29.51 -12.59
C ASN A 39 -21.12 -28.54 -11.75
N LEU A 40 -19.82 -28.44 -12.04
CA LEU A 40 -18.91 -27.47 -11.41
C LEU A 40 -18.82 -26.14 -12.17
N GLY A 41 -19.54 -25.98 -13.30
CA GLY A 41 -19.52 -24.76 -14.11
C GLY A 41 -18.20 -24.52 -14.86
N LEU A 42 -17.37 -25.55 -15.03
CA LEU A 42 -16.02 -25.44 -15.60
C LEU A 42 -16.00 -25.49 -17.15
N GLY A 43 -17.08 -25.97 -17.78
CA GLY A 43 -17.20 -26.07 -19.25
C GLY A 43 -16.08 -26.87 -19.92
N ASP A 44 -15.81 -26.59 -21.21
CA ASP A 44 -14.77 -27.26 -22.00
C ASP A 44 -13.33 -26.83 -21.63
N LEU A 45 -13.18 -25.80 -20.77
CA LEU A 45 -11.87 -25.25 -20.38
C LEU A 45 -10.96 -26.28 -19.69
N ALA A 46 -11.54 -27.29 -19.04
CA ALA A 46 -10.81 -28.34 -18.33
C ALA A 46 -10.36 -29.52 -19.22
N THR A 47 -10.53 -29.44 -20.54
CA THR A 47 -10.06 -30.46 -21.50
C THR A 47 -8.85 -30.07 -22.33
N VAL A 48 -8.35 -28.85 -22.16
CA VAL A 48 -7.19 -28.37 -22.90
C VAL A 48 -5.96 -29.13 -22.40
N ASP A 49 -5.30 -29.89 -23.28
CA ASP A 49 -4.02 -30.51 -22.95
C ASP A 49 -3.00 -29.39 -22.68
N ARG A 50 -2.11 -29.61 -21.72
CA ARG A 50 -0.96 -28.72 -21.43
C ARG A 50 -0.08 -28.45 -22.65
N ALA A 51 -0.18 -29.27 -23.70
CA ALA A 51 0.43 -29.02 -25.01
C ALA A 51 -0.24 -27.88 -25.80
N ASP A 52 -1.56 -27.69 -25.66
CA ASP A 52 -2.35 -26.68 -26.38
C ASP A 52 -2.31 -25.30 -25.70
N LEU A 53 -1.83 -25.22 -24.45
CA LEU A 53 -1.55 -23.97 -23.72
C LEU A 53 -0.17 -23.36 -24.04
N ARG A 54 0.56 -23.93 -25.00
CA ARG A 54 1.87 -23.44 -25.45
C ARG A 54 1.86 -23.10 -26.93
N GLU A 55 1.10 -22.06 -27.28
CA GLU A 55 1.48 -21.11 -28.34
C GLU A 55 0.52 -19.91 -28.31
N VAL A 56 0.74 -19.00 -27.35
CA VAL A 56 0.47 -17.59 -27.62
C VAL A 56 1.81 -16.97 -27.98
N SER A 57 2.20 -17.16 -29.25
CA SER A 57 3.19 -16.29 -29.87
C SER A 57 2.57 -14.89 -29.94
N ALA A 58 3.15 -13.93 -29.22
CA ALA A 58 2.84 -12.51 -29.40
C ALA A 58 3.37 -12.06 -30.77
N ALA A 59 2.60 -12.33 -31.84
CA ALA A 59 2.77 -11.69 -33.12
C ALA A 59 2.01 -10.36 -33.09
N GLY A 60 2.62 -9.33 -32.52
CA GLY A 60 2.40 -7.98 -33.04
C GLY A 60 2.96 -7.94 -34.47
N SER A 61 2.27 -7.25 -35.38
CA SER A 61 2.51 -7.27 -36.83
C SER A 61 3.84 -6.65 -37.31
N ASP A 62 4.87 -6.61 -36.47
CA ASP A 62 6.20 -6.09 -36.83
C ASP A 62 7.39 -6.84 -36.18
N GLY A 63 7.18 -8.05 -35.66
CA GLY A 63 8.26 -9.02 -35.47
C GLY A 63 9.41 -8.64 -34.52
N GLN A 64 9.21 -7.72 -33.57
CA GLN A 64 10.19 -7.49 -32.50
C GLN A 64 9.96 -8.44 -31.31
N VAL A 65 10.90 -9.35 -31.11
CA VAL A 65 11.05 -10.14 -29.89
C VAL A 65 11.39 -9.19 -28.74
N LEU A 66 10.47 -9.01 -27.79
CA LEU A 66 10.79 -8.39 -26.51
C LEU A 66 11.73 -9.34 -25.76
N THR A 67 13.04 -9.10 -25.86
CA THR A 67 14.02 -9.74 -25.00
C THR A 67 13.79 -9.25 -23.57
N ALA A 68 13.47 -10.18 -22.69
CA ALA A 68 13.29 -9.93 -21.26
C ALA A 68 14.53 -9.25 -20.64
N GLN A 69 14.34 -8.05 -20.10
CA GLN A 69 15.08 -7.62 -18.92
C GLN A 69 14.09 -7.63 -17.73
N GLY A 70 14.21 -8.63 -16.88
CA GLY A 70 14.00 -8.42 -15.43
C GLY A 70 12.70 -8.85 -14.75
N ALA A 71 11.73 -9.53 -15.38
CA ALA A 71 10.52 -9.98 -14.67
C ALA A 71 10.48 -11.52 -14.54
N GLY A 72 10.69 -12.03 -13.33
CA GLY A 72 10.57 -13.44 -12.99
C GLY A 72 9.10 -13.89 -12.98
N ILE A 73 8.83 -15.02 -13.64
CA ILE A 73 7.55 -15.74 -13.57
C ILE A 73 7.57 -16.53 -12.25
N TYR A 74 6.72 -16.16 -11.28
CA TYR A 74 6.52 -16.94 -10.06
C TYR A 74 5.10 -17.48 -9.99
N GLY A 75 5.01 -18.78 -9.68
CA GLY A 75 3.80 -19.59 -9.71
C GLY A 75 2.77 -19.21 -8.66
N TRP A 76 1.52 -19.45 -9.02
CA TRP A 76 0.33 -19.15 -8.25
C TRP A 76 -0.21 -20.47 -7.71
N GLU A 77 -0.04 -20.72 -6.42
CA GLU A 77 -0.85 -21.72 -5.71
C GLU A 77 -1.40 -21.00 -4.47
N ASP A 78 -2.74 -20.99 -4.38
CA ASP A 78 -3.60 -20.60 -3.25
C ASP A 78 -3.92 -19.11 -3.03
N ALA A 79 -4.69 -18.50 -3.94
CA ALA A 79 -5.51 -17.33 -3.61
C ALA A 79 -7.01 -17.63 -3.90
N PRO A 80 -7.93 -17.38 -2.95
CA PRO A 80 -9.36 -17.55 -3.18
C PRO A 80 -9.89 -16.43 -4.10
N GLU A 81 -10.65 -16.82 -5.11
CA GLU A 81 -11.22 -15.95 -6.13
C GLU A 81 -12.32 -15.03 -5.56
N ALA A 82 -12.03 -13.73 -5.48
CA ALA A 82 -13.03 -12.66 -5.56
C ALA A 82 -12.33 -11.34 -5.94
N GLY A 83 -12.39 -10.99 -7.22
CA GLY A 83 -11.82 -9.74 -7.77
C GLY A 83 -10.33 -9.86 -8.07
N GLY A 84 -9.95 -9.81 -9.35
CA GLY A 84 -8.57 -9.95 -9.78
C GLY A 84 -7.64 -9.03 -8.99
N ALA A 85 -6.70 -9.62 -8.27
CA ALA A 85 -5.64 -8.89 -7.59
C ALA A 85 -4.79 -8.20 -8.66
N VAL A 86 -5.05 -6.92 -8.92
CA VAL A 86 -4.07 -6.05 -9.55
C VAL A 86 -2.87 -6.03 -8.62
N ASN A 87 -1.73 -6.50 -9.11
CA ASN A 87 -0.47 -6.44 -8.41
C ASN A 87 -0.04 -4.96 -8.35
N LEU A 88 -0.50 -4.24 -7.33
CA LEU A 88 -0.17 -2.84 -7.12
C LEU A 88 1.20 -2.82 -6.42
N GLY A 89 2.28 -2.63 -7.19
CA GLY A 89 3.65 -2.58 -6.68
C GLY A 89 3.89 -1.44 -5.68
N SER A 90 5.09 -1.42 -5.11
CA SER A 90 5.61 -0.36 -4.24
C SER A 90 7.03 0.02 -4.68
N HIS A 91 7.56 1.16 -4.22
CA HIS A 91 8.95 1.52 -4.45
C HIS A 91 9.81 1.21 -3.23
N ALA A 92 10.93 0.50 -3.45
CA ALA A 92 11.88 0.13 -2.40
C ALA A 92 12.97 1.19 -2.22
N PHE A 93 13.35 1.44 -0.97
CA PHE A 93 14.42 2.35 -0.58
C PHE A 93 15.41 1.59 0.31
N ASN A 94 16.71 1.78 0.04
CA ASN A 94 17.78 0.96 0.60
C ASN A 94 18.37 1.47 1.93
N GLY A 95 17.84 2.55 2.51
CA GLY A 95 18.33 3.14 3.75
C GLY A 95 19.69 3.86 3.66
N SER A 96 20.23 4.10 2.46
CA SER A 96 21.59 4.69 2.33
C SER A 96 21.82 5.62 1.15
N SER A 97 21.09 5.45 0.04
CA SER A 97 21.27 6.26 -1.17
C SER A 97 20.02 6.40 -2.03
N ALA A 98 19.03 5.52 -1.89
CA ALA A 98 17.83 5.54 -2.69
C ALA A 98 16.87 6.66 -2.25
N TYR A 99 16.38 7.45 -3.21
CA TYR A 99 15.29 8.40 -3.03
C TYR A 99 14.55 8.64 -4.35
N MET A 100 13.37 9.24 -4.26
CA MET A 100 12.65 9.78 -5.42
C MET A 100 12.44 11.26 -5.22
N GLY A 101 12.70 12.09 -6.23
CA GLY A 101 12.62 13.54 -6.03
C GLY A 101 12.30 14.36 -7.28
N ILE A 102 11.93 15.61 -7.04
CA ILE A 102 11.63 16.62 -8.05
C ILE A 102 12.23 17.95 -7.62
N SER A 103 12.72 18.73 -8.60
CA SER A 103 13.37 20.01 -8.32
C SER A 103 12.40 21.03 -7.72
N ALA A 104 12.91 21.90 -6.86
CA ALA A 104 12.09 22.96 -6.26
C ALA A 104 11.36 23.83 -7.29
N ALA A 105 12.04 24.16 -8.40
CA ALA A 105 11.48 24.97 -9.48
C ALA A 105 10.33 24.28 -10.24
N SER A 106 10.31 22.95 -10.27
CA SER A 106 9.27 22.17 -10.98
C SER A 106 8.05 21.88 -10.10
N ALA A 107 8.19 21.95 -8.78
CA ALA A 107 7.10 21.70 -7.83
C ALA A 107 7.12 22.72 -6.67
N PRO A 108 6.83 24.01 -6.94
CA PRO A 108 6.83 25.05 -5.91
C PRO A 108 5.76 24.84 -4.83
N ASN A 109 4.63 24.22 -5.19
CA ASN A 109 3.51 23.96 -4.27
C ASN A 109 3.78 22.83 -3.27
N LEU A 110 4.94 22.15 -3.37
CA LEU A 110 5.42 21.20 -2.35
C LEU A 110 6.29 21.88 -1.28
N SER A 111 6.29 23.22 -1.22
CA SER A 111 6.78 24.01 -0.11
C SER A 111 5.58 24.42 0.74
N LEU A 112 5.33 23.67 1.82
CA LEU A 112 4.08 23.71 2.58
C LEU A 112 4.17 24.83 3.63
N THR A 113 3.34 25.87 3.49
CA THR A 113 3.36 27.05 4.38
C THR A 113 2.02 27.36 5.04
N GLY A 114 0.93 26.71 4.58
CA GLY A 114 -0.39 26.76 5.21
C GLY A 114 -0.68 25.47 6.00
N SER A 115 -1.96 25.23 6.28
CA SER A 115 -2.40 23.92 6.77
C SER A 115 -2.26 22.87 5.65
N PHE A 116 -1.93 21.63 6.03
CA PHE A 116 -1.68 20.55 5.07
C PHE A 116 -1.89 19.17 5.67
N THR A 117 -1.91 18.15 4.82
CA THR A 117 -1.79 16.74 5.24
C THR A 117 -0.80 15.99 4.36
N ILE A 118 0.03 15.14 4.97
CA ILE A 118 0.91 14.19 4.27
C ILE A 118 0.47 12.79 4.67
N GLU A 119 0.27 11.89 3.70
CA GLU A 119 -0.05 10.48 3.98
C GLU A 119 0.69 9.52 3.04
N ALA A 120 0.92 8.30 3.51
CA ALA A 120 1.60 7.24 2.76
C ALA A 120 1.26 5.86 3.31
N TRP A 121 1.31 4.84 2.44
CA TRP A 121 1.58 3.48 2.87
C TRP A 121 3.08 3.29 3.07
N VAL A 122 3.45 2.70 4.21
CA VAL A 122 4.84 2.41 4.58
C VAL A 122 4.99 0.94 4.96
N TYR A 123 6.11 0.36 4.56
CA TYR A 123 6.59 -0.93 5.06
C TYR A 123 8.04 -0.71 5.49
N ILE A 124 8.35 -0.88 6.78
CA ILE A 124 9.70 -0.66 7.30
C ILE A 124 10.36 -1.99 7.67
N GLY A 125 11.61 -2.18 7.26
CA GLY A 125 12.36 -3.40 7.61
C GLY A 125 13.08 -3.30 8.96
N ASN A 126 13.52 -2.10 9.32
CA ASN A 126 14.04 -1.78 10.65
C ASN A 126 13.83 -0.30 10.95
N ALA A 127 13.56 0.03 12.21
CA ALA A 127 13.57 1.42 12.68
C ALA A 127 14.95 1.69 13.28
N VAL A 128 15.86 2.28 12.52
CA VAL A 128 17.19 2.70 13.03
C VAL A 128 17.48 4.11 12.55
N GLY A 129 17.73 5.01 13.51
CA GLY A 129 17.97 6.43 13.22
C GLY A 129 16.76 7.13 12.58
N ASP A 130 16.96 8.36 12.14
CA ASP A 130 15.92 9.14 11.47
C ASP A 130 15.75 8.68 10.03
N SER A 131 14.51 8.43 9.62
CA SER A 131 14.16 7.82 8.34
C SER A 131 13.02 8.57 7.66
N THR A 132 13.31 9.15 6.48
CA THR A 132 12.46 10.14 5.81
C THR A 132 11.35 9.50 4.99
N ILE A 133 10.09 9.81 5.28
CA ILE A 133 8.97 9.44 4.40
C ILE A 133 8.85 10.47 3.27
N SER A 134 8.73 11.75 3.64
CA SER A 134 8.62 12.89 2.73
C SER A 134 9.37 14.09 3.29
N SER A 135 10.06 14.85 2.43
CA SER A 135 10.72 16.07 2.86
C SER A 135 10.90 17.11 1.76
N ARG A 136 11.02 18.35 2.21
CA ARG A 136 11.73 19.44 1.55
C ARG A 136 12.71 20.03 2.56
N TRP A 137 13.91 19.45 2.59
CA TRP A 137 14.90 19.74 3.63
C TRP A 137 16.32 19.73 3.08
N GLY A 138 16.90 20.91 2.86
CA GLY A 138 18.27 21.07 2.38
C GLY A 138 19.26 21.47 3.47
N ALA A 139 20.51 21.72 3.05
CA ALA A 139 21.63 21.96 3.96
C ALA A 139 21.63 23.37 4.57
N SER A 140 21.11 24.38 3.85
CA SER A 140 20.99 25.75 4.36
C SER A 140 19.65 25.97 5.05
N ASP A 141 19.60 26.89 6.00
CA ASP A 141 18.37 27.23 6.72
C ASP A 141 17.25 27.72 5.78
N THR A 142 17.60 28.49 4.76
CA THR A 142 16.64 28.99 3.75
C THR A 142 16.02 27.88 2.91
N SER A 143 16.68 26.72 2.83
CA SER A 143 16.25 25.60 1.99
C SER A 143 15.32 24.61 2.70
N LYS A 144 15.17 24.73 4.02
CA LYS A 144 14.35 23.83 4.83
C LYS A 144 12.89 24.27 4.84
N ASN A 145 11.97 23.32 4.85
CA ASN A 145 10.54 23.57 4.97
C ASN A 145 9.92 22.50 5.89
N HIS A 146 9.67 21.30 5.37
CA HIS A 146 9.04 20.22 6.12
C HIS A 146 9.87 18.93 6.05
N TRP A 147 9.74 18.10 7.07
CA TRP A 147 10.30 16.75 7.12
C TRP A 147 9.37 15.83 7.92
N PHE A 148 8.65 14.97 7.20
CA PHE A 148 7.83 13.90 7.79
C PHE A 148 8.63 12.60 7.77
N ARG A 149 8.79 12.02 8.96
CA ARG A 149 9.74 10.93 9.20
C ARG A 149 9.23 9.97 10.27
N HIS A 150 9.99 8.89 10.46
CA HIS A 150 10.00 8.20 11.74
C HIS A 150 11.41 8.21 12.35
N ASP A 151 11.47 8.17 13.69
CA ASP A 151 12.73 8.04 14.42
C ASP A 151 13.23 6.58 14.49
N GLY A 152 14.37 6.39 15.16
CA GLY A 152 14.98 5.07 15.36
C GLY A 152 14.20 4.14 16.30
N SER A 153 13.06 4.57 16.83
CA SER A 153 12.13 3.72 17.57
C SER A 153 10.85 3.41 16.77
N GLY A 154 10.69 4.01 15.59
CA GLY A 154 9.49 3.92 14.76
C GLY A 154 8.42 4.94 15.15
N ARG A 155 8.75 5.95 15.95
CA ARG A 155 7.82 7.05 16.29
C ARG A 155 7.67 7.97 15.09
N LEU A 156 6.44 8.32 14.72
CA LEU A 156 6.18 9.30 13.67
C LEU A 156 6.48 10.71 14.16
N GLU A 157 7.13 11.50 13.30
CA GLU A 157 7.58 12.85 13.62
C GLU A 157 7.36 13.77 12.43
N LEU A 158 6.81 14.96 12.69
CA LEU A 158 6.74 16.07 11.75
C LEU A 158 7.69 17.15 12.25
N VAL A 159 8.59 17.58 11.37
CA VAL A 159 9.46 18.72 11.64
C VAL A 159 9.17 19.82 10.62
N LEU A 160 8.99 21.04 11.12
CA LEU A 160 8.88 22.24 10.31
C LEU A 160 10.04 23.19 10.63
N TRP A 161 10.54 23.88 9.61
CA TRP A 161 11.50 24.94 9.79
C TRP A 161 10.79 26.27 10.01
N ASP A 162 11.05 26.88 11.16
CA ASP A 162 10.56 28.21 11.52
C ASP A 162 11.61 29.26 11.18
N SER A 163 11.26 30.14 10.24
CA SER A 163 12.14 31.22 9.77
C SER A 163 12.18 32.44 10.69
N ALA A 164 11.23 32.54 11.61
CA ALA A 164 11.09 33.67 12.53
C ALA A 164 11.26 33.27 14.02
N GLY A 165 11.13 31.98 14.33
CA GLY A 165 11.15 31.44 15.69
C GLY A 165 12.32 30.49 16.00
N PRO A 166 12.10 29.33 16.68
CA PRO A 166 13.15 28.48 17.24
C PRO A 166 13.93 27.66 16.21
N PHE A 167 13.76 27.96 14.92
CA PHE A 167 14.34 27.26 13.77
C PHE A 167 13.77 25.86 13.53
N LEU A 168 13.95 24.91 14.44
CA LEU A 168 13.42 23.55 14.30
C LEU A 168 12.28 23.34 15.29
N VAL A 169 11.07 23.12 14.77
CA VAL A 169 9.89 22.75 15.57
C VAL A 169 9.51 21.30 15.26
N LEU A 170 9.32 20.49 16.30
CA LEU A 170 9.05 19.05 16.21
C LEU A 170 7.70 18.76 16.88
N TRP A 171 6.85 18.03 16.16
CA TRP A 171 5.68 17.34 16.69
C TRP A 171 5.89 15.84 16.54
N GLN A 172 5.39 15.05 17.48
CA GLN A 172 5.63 13.61 17.48
C GLN A 172 4.46 12.80 18.03
N SER A 173 4.28 11.58 17.53
CA SER A 173 3.31 10.64 18.08
C SER A 173 3.80 10.09 19.44
N ASP A 174 2.97 9.99 20.48
CA ASP A 174 3.49 9.69 21.83
C ASP A 174 3.95 8.22 22.00
N LEU A 175 3.00 7.29 21.99
CA LEU A 175 3.23 5.86 22.19
C LEU A 175 3.18 5.03 20.91
N LEU A 176 2.85 5.66 19.78
CA LEU A 176 2.82 4.98 18.51
C LEU A 176 4.22 4.63 18.04
N ARG A 177 4.41 3.36 17.67
CA ARG A 177 5.59 2.88 16.97
C ARG A 177 5.15 2.07 15.78
N LEU A 178 5.77 2.33 14.64
CA LEU A 178 5.60 1.51 13.46
C LEU A 178 6.13 0.10 13.73
N GLU A 179 5.37 -0.87 13.26
CA GLU A 179 5.73 -2.28 13.29
C GLU A 179 6.61 -2.56 12.08
N THR A 180 7.65 -3.38 12.28
CA THR A 180 8.49 -3.82 11.18
C THR A 180 7.80 -4.94 10.41
N ASP A 181 8.15 -5.05 9.14
CA ASP A 181 7.73 -6.13 8.26
C ASP A 181 6.20 -6.25 8.03
N THR A 182 5.49 -5.13 8.16
CA THR A 182 4.07 -5.04 7.86
C THR A 182 3.73 -3.71 7.19
N TRP A 183 2.76 -3.73 6.29
CA TRP A 183 2.24 -2.51 5.67
C TRP A 183 1.36 -1.76 6.67
N GLN A 184 1.64 -0.47 6.83
CA GLN A 184 0.85 0.42 7.65
C GLN A 184 0.58 1.71 6.87
N HIS A 185 -0.62 2.26 7.01
CA HIS A 185 -0.92 3.58 6.50
C HIS A 185 -0.60 4.62 7.57
N VAL A 186 0.20 5.63 7.23
CA VAL A 186 0.60 6.71 8.13
C VAL A 186 0.18 8.04 7.56
N ALA A 187 -0.25 8.96 8.42
CA ALA A 187 -0.52 10.33 8.00
C ALA A 187 -0.23 11.33 9.11
N VAL A 188 0.01 12.58 8.74
CA VAL A 188 0.01 13.73 9.63
C VAL A 188 -0.74 14.88 8.98
N SER A 189 -1.71 15.42 9.70
CA SER A 189 -2.40 16.68 9.35
C SER A 189 -1.90 17.78 10.26
N PHE A 190 -1.59 18.94 9.70
CA PHE A 190 -1.11 20.11 10.43
C PHE A 190 -2.03 21.30 10.20
N ASP A 191 -2.51 21.91 11.28
CA ASP A 191 -3.33 23.12 11.27
C ASP A 191 -2.52 24.31 11.78
N VAL A 192 -2.22 25.25 10.87
CA VAL A 192 -1.46 26.47 11.19
C VAL A 192 -2.25 27.47 12.03
N SER A 193 -3.58 27.34 12.11
CA SER A 193 -4.40 28.24 12.94
C SER A 193 -4.31 27.92 14.43
N THR A 194 -3.86 26.70 14.78
CA THR A 194 -3.73 26.22 16.16
C THR A 194 -2.37 25.59 16.46
N ASP A 195 -1.41 25.67 15.53
CA ASP A 195 -0.09 25.02 15.58
C ASP A 195 -0.12 23.54 15.99
N THR A 196 -1.13 22.82 15.48
CA THR A 196 -1.47 21.47 15.94
C THR A 196 -1.24 20.44 14.85
N ALA A 197 -0.51 19.38 15.18
CA ALA A 197 -0.35 18.19 14.36
C ALA A 197 -1.21 17.04 14.88
N ILE A 198 -1.95 16.36 14.00
CA ILE A 198 -2.66 15.12 14.30
C ILE A 198 -2.01 13.99 13.51
N PHE A 199 -1.53 12.97 14.21
CA PHE A 199 -0.95 11.78 13.60
C PHE A 199 -1.99 10.67 13.49
N TYR A 200 -1.91 9.92 12.39
CA TYR A 200 -2.83 8.83 12.09
C TYR A 200 -2.08 7.55 11.76
N LEU A 201 -2.65 6.42 12.17
CA LEU A 201 -2.21 5.08 11.80
C LEU A 201 -3.41 4.26 11.33
N ASN A 202 -3.32 3.66 10.15
CA ASN A 202 -4.37 2.85 9.54
C ASN A 202 -5.73 3.57 9.51
N GLY A 203 -5.71 4.86 9.22
CA GLY A 203 -6.89 5.72 9.14
C GLY A 203 -7.49 6.16 10.49
N VAL A 204 -6.84 5.85 11.61
CA VAL A 204 -7.28 6.23 12.96
C VAL A 204 -6.37 7.31 13.53
N ALA A 205 -6.93 8.37 14.12
CA ALA A 205 -6.16 9.38 14.84
C ALA A 205 -5.57 8.79 16.12
N VAL A 206 -4.25 8.92 16.30
CA VAL A 206 -3.51 8.29 17.42
C VAL A 206 -2.89 9.29 18.38
N THR A 207 -2.60 10.52 17.93
CA THR A 207 -1.98 11.55 18.75
C THR A 207 -2.33 12.91 18.19
N THR A 208 -2.60 13.86 19.08
CA THR A 208 -2.67 15.29 18.78
C THR A 208 -1.57 15.96 19.59
N ASP A 209 -0.70 16.70 18.91
CA ASP A 209 0.43 17.40 19.51
C ASP A 209 0.41 18.86 19.09
N THR A 210 0.84 19.76 19.98
CA THR A 210 0.79 21.21 19.77
C THR A 210 2.10 21.83 20.24
N ALA A 211 2.74 22.57 19.35
CA ALA A 211 4.00 23.28 19.61
C ALA A 211 3.96 24.60 18.85
N ALA A 212 4.35 25.71 19.48
CA ALA A 212 4.29 27.02 18.86
C ALA A 212 5.24 27.12 17.66
N ILE A 213 4.75 27.71 16.56
CA ILE A 213 5.54 28.05 15.38
C ILE A 213 5.14 29.43 14.87
N ASP A 214 6.11 30.29 14.58
CA ASP A 214 5.86 31.66 14.16
C ASP A 214 5.68 31.75 12.63
N THR A 215 6.64 31.26 11.84
CA THR A 215 6.58 31.33 10.38
C THR A 215 7.21 30.13 9.72
N ILE A 216 6.38 29.25 9.14
CA ILE A 216 6.85 28.13 8.33
C ILE A 216 7.62 28.66 7.11
N GLN A 217 8.89 28.31 7.02
CA GLN A 217 9.79 28.74 5.94
C GLN A 217 9.32 28.18 4.60
N ALA A 218 9.20 29.05 3.61
CA ALA A 218 9.11 28.64 2.20
C ALA A 218 10.49 28.17 1.72
N GLY A 219 10.79 26.89 1.91
CA GLY A 219 12.07 26.28 1.55
C GLY A 219 12.24 26.07 0.05
N ASP A 220 13.47 26.19 -0.45
CA ASP A 220 13.85 26.03 -1.85
C ASP A 220 14.65 24.74 -2.16
N ALA A 221 14.76 23.80 -1.20
CA ALA A 221 15.31 22.48 -1.46
C ALA A 221 14.42 21.66 -2.41
N ASP A 222 15.02 20.68 -3.10
CA ASP A 222 14.26 19.68 -3.84
C ASP A 222 13.31 18.91 -2.90
N PHE A 223 12.12 18.60 -3.42
CA PHE A 223 11.21 17.69 -2.73
C PHE A 223 11.69 16.25 -2.93
N ARG A 224 11.69 15.46 -1.86
CA ARG A 224 12.12 14.05 -1.90
C ARG A 224 11.23 13.16 -1.04
N LEU A 225 10.93 11.99 -1.60
CA LEU A 225 10.51 10.81 -0.86
C LEU A 225 11.75 9.96 -0.55
N GLY A 226 11.83 9.44 0.67
CA GLY A 226 12.87 8.49 1.06
C GLY A 226 14.22 9.08 1.47
N ALA A 227 14.42 10.40 1.42
CA ALA A 227 15.62 11.07 1.96
C ALA A 227 15.40 12.58 2.09
N ARG A 228 16.27 13.27 2.84
CA ARG A 228 16.40 14.72 2.77
C ARG A 228 17.22 15.16 1.56
N ALA A 229 17.07 16.42 1.15
CA ALA A 229 17.80 16.98 0.01
C ALA A 229 19.31 17.16 0.27
N ASP A 230 19.71 17.21 1.53
CA ASP A 230 21.11 17.22 1.96
C ASP A 230 21.75 15.82 2.07
N ASN A 231 21.11 14.80 1.48
CA ASN A 231 21.60 13.42 1.40
C ASN A 231 21.75 12.74 2.77
N ALA A 232 20.79 12.98 3.67
CA ALA A 232 20.72 12.35 4.98
C ALA A 232 19.35 11.69 5.24
N SER A 233 19.29 10.88 6.30
CA SER A 233 18.07 10.27 6.84
C SER A 233 17.31 9.43 5.81
N TYR A 234 18.03 8.55 5.11
CA TYR A 234 17.47 7.69 4.08
C TYR A 234 16.47 6.68 4.65
N PHE A 235 15.39 6.47 3.92
CA PHE A 235 14.36 5.50 4.25
C PHE A 235 14.81 4.07 3.91
N ALA A 236 14.58 3.15 4.82
CA ALA A 236 14.85 1.73 4.66
C ALA A 236 13.53 0.94 4.67
N GLY A 237 13.01 0.63 3.49
CA GLY A 237 11.69 0.01 3.38
C GLY A 237 11.02 0.28 2.04
N ASN A 238 9.69 0.15 2.01
CA ASN A 238 8.89 0.43 0.84
C ASN A 238 7.87 1.53 1.13
N LEU A 239 7.65 2.39 0.14
CA LEU A 239 6.56 3.37 0.14
C LEU A 239 5.56 3.04 -0.97
N ASN A 240 4.30 3.33 -0.72
CA ASN A 240 3.27 3.37 -1.74
C ASN A 240 2.24 4.47 -1.46
N THR A 241 1.54 4.90 -2.51
CA THR A 241 0.42 5.85 -2.46
C THR A 241 0.69 7.03 -1.53
N VAL A 242 1.72 7.80 -1.87
CA VAL A 242 2.07 9.01 -1.11
C VAL A 242 1.22 10.17 -1.60
N ARG A 243 0.62 10.93 -0.68
CA ARG A 243 -0.20 12.10 -1.02
C ARG A 243 0.17 13.31 -0.18
N ILE A 244 -0.02 14.46 -0.80
CA ILE A 244 0.12 15.78 -0.18
C ILE A 244 -1.16 16.56 -0.43
N TRP A 245 -1.74 17.09 0.64
CA TRP A 245 -2.97 17.88 0.62
C TRP A 245 -2.71 19.28 1.15
N ASP A 246 -3.41 20.30 0.64
CA ASP A 246 -3.38 21.69 1.15
C ASP A 246 -4.50 21.97 2.17
N ASP A 247 -4.98 20.92 2.84
CA ASP A 247 -6.04 20.99 3.86
C ASP A 247 -5.78 20.00 5.02
N VAL A 248 -6.44 20.25 6.15
CA VAL A 248 -6.42 19.40 7.35
C VAL A 248 -7.41 18.25 7.17
N ARG A 249 -6.92 17.09 6.72
CA ARG A 249 -7.76 15.90 6.53
C ARG A 249 -8.17 15.31 7.89
N SER A 250 -9.43 14.91 8.01
CA SER A 250 -9.94 14.18 9.17
C SER A 250 -9.64 12.68 9.08
N ALA A 251 -9.76 11.97 10.21
CA ALA A 251 -9.64 10.51 10.23
C ALA A 251 -10.61 9.81 9.26
N ALA A 252 -11.87 10.29 9.17
CA ALA A 252 -12.87 9.70 8.30
C ALA A 252 -12.50 9.85 6.81
N GLU A 253 -11.95 11.00 6.45
CA GLU A 253 -11.48 11.30 5.11
C GLU A 253 -10.25 10.50 4.71
N ILE A 254 -9.28 10.37 5.61
CA ILE A 254 -8.10 9.53 5.42
C ILE A 254 -8.53 8.07 5.24
N ASN A 255 -9.39 7.57 6.14
CA ASN A 255 -9.89 6.20 6.07
C ASN A 255 -10.64 5.91 4.76
N ALA A 256 -11.46 6.86 4.28
CA ALA A 256 -12.18 6.73 3.02
C ALA A 256 -11.26 6.68 1.79
N ASN A 257 -10.12 7.37 1.84
CA ASN A 257 -9.27 7.58 0.66
C ASN A 257 -8.00 6.70 0.65
N MET A 258 -7.56 6.14 1.77
CA MET A 258 -6.25 5.47 1.86
C MET A 258 -6.07 4.27 0.92
N TYR A 259 -7.16 3.61 0.50
CA TYR A 259 -7.13 2.51 -0.48
C TYR A 259 -7.56 2.92 -1.90
N ALA A 260 -8.00 4.16 -2.10
CA ALA A 260 -8.43 4.64 -3.41
C ALA A 260 -7.21 5.06 -4.25
N ILE A 261 -7.40 5.20 -5.56
CA ILE A 261 -6.57 6.04 -6.43
C ILE A 261 -7.41 7.27 -6.72
N LEU A 262 -6.88 8.45 -6.46
CA LEU A 262 -7.66 9.69 -6.55
C LEU A 262 -7.45 10.36 -7.92
N GLY A 263 -8.47 11.07 -8.38
CA GLY A 263 -8.43 11.75 -9.67
C GLY A 263 -8.13 13.25 -9.54
N ILE A 264 -7.79 13.88 -10.67
CA ILE A 264 -7.54 15.33 -10.82
C ILE A 264 -8.65 16.26 -10.29
N ALA A 265 -9.85 15.74 -10.05
CA ALA A 265 -10.99 16.50 -9.55
C ALA A 265 -11.08 16.51 -8.02
N THR A 266 -10.15 15.87 -7.32
CA THR A 266 -10.16 15.79 -5.86
C THR A 266 -9.77 17.15 -5.28
N PRO A 267 -10.67 17.87 -4.59
CA PRO A 267 -10.34 19.15 -4.01
C PRO A 267 -9.17 19.01 -3.04
N ASN A 268 -8.31 20.03 -3.01
CA ASN A 268 -7.23 20.16 -2.04
C ASN A 268 -6.11 19.10 -2.12
N LEU A 269 -6.13 18.23 -3.14
CA LEU A 269 -5.04 17.29 -3.41
C LEU A 269 -3.96 17.99 -4.24
N ILE A 270 -2.76 18.15 -3.69
CA ILE A 270 -1.62 18.75 -4.39
C ILE A 270 -0.97 17.71 -5.32
N ALA A 271 -0.73 16.49 -4.80
CA ALA A 271 -0.04 15.43 -5.52
C ALA A 271 -0.41 14.06 -4.98
N GLU A 272 -0.41 13.06 -5.87
CA GLU A 272 -0.51 11.63 -5.53
C GLU A 272 0.52 10.83 -6.32
N TRP A 273 1.31 10.03 -5.62
CA TRP A 273 2.24 9.07 -6.23
C TRP A 273 1.87 7.65 -5.82
N THR A 274 1.16 6.96 -6.72
CA THR A 274 0.97 5.50 -6.63
C THR A 274 2.26 4.85 -7.13
N LEU A 275 3.20 4.55 -6.23
CA LEU A 275 4.56 4.09 -6.53
C LEU A 275 4.64 2.64 -7.05
N HIS A 276 3.64 2.22 -7.83
CA HIS A 276 3.46 0.89 -8.40
C HIS A 276 4.09 0.70 -9.78
N THR A 277 4.18 1.76 -10.58
CA THR A 277 4.71 1.74 -11.95
C THR A 277 5.96 2.60 -12.09
N ASP A 278 5.95 3.77 -11.47
CA ASP A 278 6.96 4.83 -11.57
C ASP A 278 6.62 5.96 -10.57
N GLY A 279 7.44 7.01 -10.54
CA GLY A 279 7.19 8.22 -9.75
C GLY A 279 6.18 9.17 -10.38
N THR A 280 5.25 8.71 -11.22
CA THR A 280 4.33 9.61 -11.91
C THR A 280 3.26 10.16 -10.98
N ASP A 281 2.92 11.43 -11.19
CA ASP A 281 1.81 12.10 -10.53
C ASP A 281 0.80 12.54 -11.60
N SER A 282 -0.37 11.92 -11.58
CA SER A 282 -1.44 12.24 -12.53
C SER A 282 -2.27 13.46 -12.13
N ILE A 283 -2.04 14.02 -10.93
CA ILE A 283 -2.77 15.17 -10.40
C ILE A 283 -2.20 16.48 -10.95
N SER A 284 -0.95 16.77 -10.62
CA SER A 284 -0.28 18.04 -10.94
C SER A 284 0.90 17.87 -11.90
N GLY A 285 1.22 16.64 -12.29
CA GLY A 285 2.37 16.33 -13.15
C GLY A 285 3.71 16.41 -12.41
N TYR A 286 3.71 16.37 -11.07
CA TYR A 286 4.93 16.39 -10.25
C TYR A 286 5.65 15.04 -10.28
N ASN A 287 6.08 14.62 -11.47
CA ASN A 287 6.74 13.33 -11.67
C ASN A 287 8.10 13.29 -10.96
N LEU A 288 8.29 12.31 -10.08
CA LEU A 288 9.52 12.09 -9.33
C LEU A 288 10.49 11.24 -10.13
N ALA A 289 11.76 11.67 -10.13
CA ALA A 289 12.86 10.87 -10.65
C ALA A 289 13.47 10.01 -9.53
N THR A 290 13.70 8.73 -9.83
CA THR A 290 14.44 7.82 -8.94
C THR A 290 15.94 8.09 -8.99
N SER A 291 16.60 8.02 -7.83
CA SER A 291 18.03 8.16 -7.66
C SER A 291 18.57 7.14 -6.66
N GLY A 292 19.85 6.80 -6.79
CA GLY A 292 20.52 5.80 -5.94
C GLY A 292 20.19 4.35 -6.30
N ALA A 293 20.74 3.42 -5.51
CA ALA A 293 20.57 1.99 -5.74
C ALA A 293 19.24 1.48 -5.17
N VAL A 294 18.30 1.10 -6.03
CA VAL A 294 17.01 0.53 -5.61
C VAL A 294 17.19 -0.97 -5.30
N PRO A 295 16.78 -1.47 -4.12
CA PRO A 295 16.80 -2.90 -3.83
C PRO A 295 15.89 -3.67 -4.80
N VAL A 296 16.29 -4.89 -5.16
CA VAL A 296 15.45 -5.81 -5.96
C VAL A 296 14.36 -6.50 -5.13
N SER A 297 14.14 -6.08 -3.88
CA SER A 297 13.14 -6.68 -2.99
C SER A 297 11.75 -6.14 -3.28
N PHE A 298 10.95 -6.98 -3.93
CA PHE A 298 9.54 -6.73 -4.14
C PHE A 298 8.76 -7.08 -2.87
N VAL A 299 8.19 -6.07 -2.20
CA VAL A 299 7.21 -6.27 -1.15
C VAL A 299 5.83 -6.03 -1.77
N PRO A 300 5.02 -7.09 -2.00
CA PRO A 300 3.68 -6.93 -2.52
C PRO A 300 2.86 -6.08 -1.56
N TRP A 301 2.27 -5.00 -2.06
CA TRP A 301 1.20 -4.31 -1.36
C TRP A 301 -0.11 -5.01 -1.72
N ARG A 302 -0.90 -5.34 -0.70
CA ARG A 302 -2.20 -6.00 -0.85
C ARG A 302 -3.25 -5.11 -0.20
N ILE A 303 -4.28 -4.78 -0.95
CA ILE A 303 -5.55 -4.24 -0.42
C ILE A 303 -6.38 -5.43 0.06
#